data_AF-A0A3Q0F3H3-F1
#
_entry.id   AF-A0A3Q0F3H3-F1
#
_cell.length_a   1.000
_cell.length_b   1.000
_cell.length_c   1.000
_cell.angle_alpha   90.00
_cell.angle_beta   90.00
_cell.angle_gamma   90.00
#
_symmetry.space_group_name_H-M   'P 1'
#
loop_
_entity.id
_entity.type
_entity.pdbx_description
1 polymer ?
#
loop_
_entity_poly.entity_id
_entity_poly.type
_entity_poly.pdbx_seq_one_letter_code
_entity_poly.pdbx_strand_id
1 'polypeptide(L)'
;MVLLVALALLLGLFLAVLLFNPRHRKSGHEGKAQTSLNNDKTSKSYSKTEVSLHNKRTDCWIIIKKKVYDVTSYVEEHPGGDAILAHAGDDSTEGFFGTFIPSFLACTWINHVV
;
A
#
# COMPACT_ATOMS: atom_id res chain seq x y z
N MET A 1 -24.44 -1.45 53.93
CA MET A 1 -25.24 -1.82 52.74
C MET A 1 -24.90 -0.94 51.53
N VAL A 2 -25.02 0.39 51.61
CA VAL A 2 -24.73 1.31 50.50
C VAL A 2 -23.27 1.25 50.00
N LEU A 3 -22.30 1.12 50.91
CA LEU A 3 -20.87 1.06 50.56
C LEU A 3 -20.49 -0.22 49.79
N LEU A 4 -21.13 -1.36 50.09
CA LEU A 4 -20.91 -2.64 49.41
C LEU A 4 -21.45 -2.63 47.97
N VAL A 5 -22.59 -1.97 47.76
CA VAL A 5 -23.21 -1.82 46.43
C VAL A 5 -22.35 -0.93 45.53
N ALA A 6 -21.80 0.17 46.06
CA ALA A 6 -20.91 1.06 45.31
C ALA A 6 -19.62 0.36 44.85
N LEU A 7 -19.04 -0.48 45.70
CA LEU A 7 -17.81 -1.23 45.38
C LEU A 7 -18.04 -2.28 44.28
N ALA A 8 -19.19 -2.96 44.29
CA ALA A 8 -19.56 -3.94 43.26
C ALA A 8 -19.77 -3.27 41.89
N LEU A 9 -20.39 -2.08 41.85
CA LEU A 9 -20.60 -1.33 40.62
C LEU A 9 -19.28 -0.80 40.03
N LEU A 10 -18.37 -0.30 40.89
CA LEU A 10 -17.06 0.19 40.45
C LEU A 10 -16.17 -0.93 39.91
N LEU A 11 -16.13 -2.09 40.58
CA LEU A 11 -15.40 -3.27 40.10
C LEU A 11 -15.99 -3.83 38.80
N GLY A 12 -17.32 -3.87 38.68
CA GLY A 12 -18.01 -4.33 37.47
C GLY A 12 -17.75 -3.43 36.27
N LEU A 13 -17.83 -2.11 36.45
CA LEU A 13 -17.49 -1.13 35.40
C LEU A 13 -16.01 -1.20 35.01
N PHE A 14 -15.11 -1.37 35.97
CA PHE A 14 -13.68 -1.51 35.69
C PHE A 14 -13.35 -2.80 34.92
N LEU A 15 -13.93 -3.95 35.32
CA LEU A 15 -13.79 -5.20 34.57
C LEU A 15 -14.40 -5.10 33.17
N ALA A 16 -15.56 -4.43 33.04
CA ALA A 16 -16.20 -4.20 31.75
C ALA A 16 -15.32 -3.32 30.84
N VAL A 17 -14.66 -2.28 31.35
CA VAL A 17 -13.73 -1.44 30.57
C VAL A 17 -12.45 -2.19 30.20
N LEU A 18 -11.97 -3.12 31.05
CA LEU A 18 -10.81 -3.96 30.74
C LEU A 18 -11.12 -5.05 29.70
N LEU A 19 -12.35 -5.58 29.67
CA LEU A 19 -12.79 -6.59 28.70
C LEU A 19 -13.37 -5.97 27.41
N PHE A 20 -13.96 -4.78 27.53
CA PHE A 20 -14.50 -3.97 26.44
C PHE A 20 -13.49 -2.90 26.02
N ASN A 21 -12.24 -3.32 25.83
CA ASN A 21 -11.37 -2.66 24.87
C ASN A 21 -11.58 -3.40 23.55
N PRO A 22 -12.62 -3.06 22.75
CA PRO A 22 -12.71 -3.59 21.41
C PRO A 22 -11.44 -3.14 20.69
N ARG A 23 -10.58 -4.09 20.35
CA ARG A 23 -9.56 -3.92 19.30
C ARG A 23 -10.29 -3.75 17.96
N HIS A 24 -11.09 -2.69 17.85
CA HIS A 24 -11.50 -2.18 16.56
C HIS A 24 -10.31 -1.40 16.02
N ARG A 25 -9.30 -2.16 15.56
CA ARG A 25 -8.25 -1.62 14.69
C ARG A 25 -8.97 -1.14 13.44
N LYS A 26 -9.31 0.14 13.39
CA LYS A 26 -9.62 0.82 12.15
C LYS A 26 -8.36 0.68 11.30
N SER A 27 -8.46 -0.15 10.27
CA SER A 27 -7.46 -0.27 9.22
C SER A 27 -7.32 1.12 8.59
N GLY A 28 -6.25 1.81 8.94
CA GLY A 28 -5.89 3.14 8.48
C GLY A 28 -4.38 3.23 8.58
N HIS A 29 -3.73 3.04 7.45
CA HIS A 29 -2.29 2.93 7.31
C HIS A 29 -1.71 4.35 7.20
N GLU A 30 -1.09 4.86 8.26
CA GLU A 30 -0.17 6.00 8.18
C GLU A 30 0.99 5.83 9.18
N GLY A 31 2.19 5.65 8.62
CA GLY A 31 3.33 6.51 8.96
C GLY A 31 4.24 6.19 10.15
N LYS A 32 5.46 5.73 9.79
CA LYS A 32 6.78 5.92 10.44
C LYS A 32 7.14 5.11 11.71
N ALA A 33 8.17 4.27 11.56
CA ALA A 33 9.48 4.46 12.19
C ALA A 33 10.50 3.46 11.60
N GLN A 34 11.67 3.98 11.22
CA GLN A 34 12.81 3.23 10.71
C GLN A 34 13.52 2.50 11.87
N THR A 35 13.79 1.21 11.71
CA THR A 35 14.87 0.55 12.47
C THR A 35 15.66 -0.35 11.54
N SER A 36 16.85 0.16 11.22
CA SER A 36 18.13 -0.49 10.92
C SER A 36 18.17 -1.96 10.51
N LEU A 37 18.82 -2.16 9.35
CA LEU A 37 19.70 -3.28 9.01
C LEU A 37 19.12 -4.67 9.22
N ASN A 38 18.29 -5.12 8.27
CA ASN A 38 18.26 -6.52 7.90
C ASN A 38 18.03 -6.62 6.39
N ASN A 39 18.99 -7.23 5.69
CA ASN A 39 18.87 -7.64 4.30
C ASN A 39 17.92 -8.84 4.22
N ASP A 40 16.66 -8.60 4.56
CA ASP A 40 15.58 -9.54 4.39
C ASP A 40 14.78 -9.05 3.20
N LYS A 41 14.61 -9.88 2.17
CA LYS A 41 13.67 -9.62 1.08
C LYS A 41 12.26 -9.76 1.65
N THR A 42 11.89 -8.88 2.56
CA THR A 42 10.58 -8.78 3.15
C THR A 42 9.68 -8.29 2.02
N SER A 43 8.87 -9.19 1.46
CA SER A 43 7.90 -8.87 0.42
C SER A 43 6.95 -7.81 0.97
N LYS A 44 7.20 -6.55 0.62
CA LYS A 44 6.41 -5.42 1.08
C LYS A 44 5.11 -5.43 0.29
N SER A 45 3.99 -5.62 1.00
CA SER A 45 2.67 -5.63 0.38
C SER A 45 2.07 -4.23 0.40
N TYR A 46 1.75 -3.72 -0.77
CA TYR A 46 1.13 -2.41 -0.94
C TYR A 46 -0.38 -2.57 -1.17
N SER A 47 -1.16 -1.65 -0.60
CA SER A 47 -2.60 -1.58 -0.88
C SER A 47 -2.85 -0.88 -2.21
N LYS A 48 -3.92 -1.23 -2.92
CA LYS A 48 -4.34 -0.49 -4.13
C LYS A 48 -4.52 1.01 -3.83
N THR A 49 -5.08 1.32 -2.66
CA THR A 49 -5.29 2.72 -2.23
C THR A 49 -3.98 3.48 -2.06
N GLU A 50 -2.92 2.80 -1.61
CA GLU A 50 -1.58 3.39 -1.45
C GLU A 50 -0.98 3.67 -2.83
N VAL A 51 -1.03 2.68 -3.73
CA VAL A 51 -0.53 2.83 -5.10
C VAL A 51 -1.24 3.98 -5.83
N SER A 52 -2.56 4.15 -5.63
CA SER A 52 -3.32 5.24 -6.26
C SER A 52 -2.92 6.65 -5.83
N LEU A 53 -2.17 6.81 -4.73
CA LEU A 53 -1.60 8.11 -4.34
C LEU A 53 -0.41 8.52 -5.23
N HIS A 54 0.26 7.54 -5.85
CA HIS A 54 1.43 7.69 -6.70
C HIS A 54 1.01 7.81 -8.18
N ASN A 55 0.27 8.87 -8.50
CA ASN A 55 -0.34 9.10 -9.81
C ASN A 55 0.23 10.31 -10.57
N LYS A 56 1.41 10.80 -10.19
CA LYS A 56 2.02 12.02 -10.74
C LYS A 56 3.21 11.69 -11.62
N ARG A 57 3.53 12.57 -12.56
CA ARG A 57 4.74 12.44 -13.40
C ARG A 57 6.03 12.30 -12.58
N THR A 58 6.12 13.01 -11.46
CA THR A 58 7.28 12.97 -10.55
C THR A 58 7.18 11.88 -9.47
N ASP A 59 6.09 11.10 -9.46
CA ASP A 59 5.80 10.06 -8.48
C ASP A 59 4.73 9.11 -9.07
N CYS A 60 5.18 8.19 -9.93
CA CYS A 60 4.33 7.36 -10.78
C CYS A 60 4.57 5.88 -10.47
N TRP A 61 3.59 5.24 -9.85
CA TRP A 61 3.62 3.80 -9.62
C TRP A 61 2.55 3.11 -10.45
N ILE A 62 2.83 1.88 -10.88
CA ILE A 62 1.89 1.06 -11.64
C ILE A 62 1.86 -0.37 -11.10
N ILE A 63 0.73 -1.04 -11.30
CA ILE A 63 0.58 -2.45 -10.94
C ILE A 63 0.66 -3.29 -12.22
N ILE A 64 1.54 -4.28 -12.22
CA ILE A 64 1.66 -5.26 -13.32
C ILE A 64 1.67 -6.65 -12.72
N LYS A 65 0.73 -7.51 -13.12
CA LYS A 65 0.58 -8.88 -12.59
C LYS A 65 0.60 -8.92 -11.05
N LYS A 66 -0.14 -8.00 -10.42
CA LYS A 66 -0.24 -7.86 -8.95
C LYS A 66 1.07 -7.48 -8.24
N LYS A 67 2.07 -6.98 -8.97
CA LYS A 67 3.30 -6.42 -8.40
C LYS A 67 3.31 -4.92 -8.64
N VAL A 68 3.82 -4.18 -7.67
CA VAL A 68 3.91 -2.72 -7.74
C VAL A 68 5.30 -2.35 -8.25
N TYR A 69 5.34 -1.41 -9.18
CA TYR A 69 6.55 -0.93 -9.82
C TYR A 69 6.58 0.58 -9.78
N ASP A 70 7.74 1.13 -9.40
CA ASP A 70 8.02 2.56 -9.50
C ASP A 70 8.58 2.82 -10.90
N VAL A 71 7.85 3.62 -11.68
CA VAL A 71 8.20 3.98 -13.05
C VAL A 71 8.50 5.46 -13.20
N THR A 72 8.65 6.18 -12.08
CA THR A 72 8.87 7.63 -12.04
C THR A 72 10.01 8.09 -12.95
N SER A 73 11.15 7.40 -12.90
CA SER A 73 12.32 7.75 -13.73
C SER A 73 12.12 7.47 -15.22
N TYR A 74 11.18 6.58 -15.56
CA TYR A 74 10.95 6.12 -16.92
C TYR A 74 9.84 6.89 -17.63
N VAL A 75 9.03 7.68 -16.92
CA VAL A 75 7.92 8.44 -17.51
C VAL A 75 8.37 9.29 -18.71
N GLU A 76 9.55 9.92 -18.63
CA GLU A 76 10.11 10.75 -19.71
C GLU A 76 10.75 9.94 -20.84
N GLU A 77 11.23 8.73 -20.55
CA GLU A 77 11.89 7.85 -21.53
C GLU A 77 10.90 6.91 -22.23
N HIS A 78 9.64 6.91 -21.81
CA HIS A 78 8.61 6.03 -22.33
C HIS A 78 8.35 6.32 -23.82
N PRO A 79 8.56 5.34 -24.73
CA PRO A 79 8.35 5.54 -26.18
C PRO A 79 6.90 5.88 -26.55
N GLY A 80 5.93 5.53 -25.71
CA GLY A 80 4.52 5.92 -25.85
C GLY A 80 4.18 7.28 -25.22
N GLY A 81 5.18 8.03 -24.74
CA GLY A 81 5.03 9.31 -24.07
C GLY A 81 4.07 9.24 -22.88
N ASP A 82 3.17 10.21 -22.81
CA ASP A 82 2.21 10.39 -21.70
C ASP A 82 1.18 9.26 -21.55
N ALA A 83 1.15 8.29 -22.47
CA ALA A 83 0.28 7.12 -22.36
C ALA A 83 0.52 6.32 -21.07
N ILE A 84 1.72 6.38 -20.49
CA ILE A 84 2.03 5.76 -19.19
C ILE A 84 1.25 6.41 -18.04
N LEU A 85 0.96 7.71 -18.13
CA LEU A 85 0.26 8.47 -17.09
C LEU A 85 -1.23 8.15 -17.03
N ALA A 86 -1.81 7.63 -18.13
CA ALA A 86 -3.22 7.23 -18.17
C ALA A 86 -3.55 6.13 -17.15
N HIS A 87 -2.56 5.35 -16.74
CA HIS A 87 -2.69 4.26 -15.76
C HIS A 87 -1.80 4.45 -14.53
N ALA A 88 -1.32 5.67 -14.28
CA ALA A 88 -0.57 5.98 -13.08
C ALA A 88 -1.43 5.78 -11.82
N GLY A 89 -0.92 5.02 -10.87
CA GLY A 89 -1.63 4.65 -9.64
C GLY A 89 -2.65 3.52 -9.79
N ASP A 90 -2.67 2.81 -10.91
CA ASP A 90 -3.60 1.68 -11.17
C ASP A 90 -2.93 0.48 -11.87
N ASP A 91 -3.73 -0.55 -12.16
CA ASP A 91 -3.33 -1.75 -12.87
C ASP A 91 -3.14 -1.48 -14.37
N SER A 92 -1.90 -1.63 -14.82
CA SER A 92 -1.47 -1.47 -16.21
C SER A 92 -1.17 -2.81 -16.87
N THR A 93 -1.58 -3.94 -16.29
CA THR A 93 -1.25 -5.28 -16.80
C THR A 93 -1.72 -5.48 -18.25
N GLU A 94 -2.93 -5.03 -18.60
CA GLU A 94 -3.45 -5.17 -19.97
C GLU A 94 -2.68 -4.29 -20.97
N GLY A 95 -2.37 -3.04 -20.59
CA GLY A 95 -1.55 -2.15 -21.42
C GLY A 95 -0.13 -2.69 -21.62
N PHE A 96 0.45 -3.31 -20.58
CA PHE A 96 1.79 -3.87 -20.61
C PHE A 96 1.92 -5.13 -21.49
N PHE A 97 0.94 -6.05 -21.42
CA PHE A 97 0.95 -7.31 -22.18
C PHE A 97 0.13 -7.23 -23.48
N GLY A 98 -0.29 -6.04 -23.89
CA GLY A 98 -1.10 -5.84 -25.08
C GLY A 98 -0.44 -6.41 -26.34
N THR A 99 -1.26 -6.95 -27.25
CA THR A 99 -0.83 -7.63 -28.50
C THR A 99 0.10 -6.80 -29.38
N PHE A 100 0.03 -5.47 -29.28
CA PHE A 100 0.81 -4.54 -30.10
C PHE A 100 2.15 -4.12 -29.48
N ILE A 101 2.46 -4.53 -28.24
CA ILE A 101 3.75 -4.28 -27.59
C ILE A 101 4.54 -5.60 -27.54
N PRO A 102 5.62 -5.76 -28.33
CA PRO A 102 6.42 -6.96 -28.25
C PRO A 102 7.04 -7.09 -26.85
N SER A 103 6.96 -8.30 -26.28
CA SER A 103 7.44 -8.65 -24.93
C SER A 103 8.88 -8.17 -24.63
N PHE A 104 9.73 -8.07 -25.66
CA PHE A 104 11.10 -7.57 -25.50
C PHE A 104 11.17 -6.08 -25.11
N LEU A 105 10.23 -5.25 -25.58
CA LEU A 105 10.09 -3.86 -25.13
C LEU A 105 9.43 -3.77 -23.76
N ALA A 106 8.76 -4.83 -23.29
CA ALA A 106 8.07 -4.88 -22.01
C ALA A 106 9.05 -5.23 -20.85
N CYS A 107 10.01 -6.11 -21.10
CA CYS A 107 10.90 -6.64 -20.06
C CYS A 107 12.12 -5.75 -19.74
N THR A 108 12.52 -4.83 -20.63
CA THR A 108 13.74 -4.01 -20.46
C THR A 108 13.59 -2.86 -19.47
N TRP A 109 12.36 -2.46 -19.13
CA TRP A 109 12.09 -1.25 -18.32
C TRP A 109 11.67 -1.53 -16.88
N ILE A 110 11.26 -2.76 -16.54
CA ILE A 110 10.89 -3.11 -15.18
C ILE A 110 12.12 -3.58 -14.41
N ASN A 111 12.86 -2.62 -13.84
CA ASN A 111 14.05 -2.94 -13.03
C ASN A 111 13.86 -2.71 -11.53
N HIS A 112 12.72 -2.16 -11.08
CA HIS A 112 12.50 -1.91 -9.67
C HIS A 112 11.07 -2.21 -9.21
N VAL A 113 10.93 -3.33 -8.49
CA VAL A 113 9.75 -3.61 -7.65
C VAL A 113 9.92 -2.78 -6.39
N VAL A 114 8.88 -2.04 -5.99
CA VAL A 114 8.88 -1.26 -4.74
C VAL A 114 8.76 -2.18 -3.52
#